data_AF-A0A517DPV3-F1
#
_entry.id   AF-A0A517DPV3-F1
#
_cell.length_a   1.000
_cell.length_b   1.000
_cell.length_c   1.000
_cell.angle_alpha   90.00
_cell.angle_beta   90.00
_cell.angle_gamma   90.00
#
_symmetry.space_group_name_H-M   'P 1'
#
loop_
_entity.id
_entity.type
_entity.pdbx_description
1 polymer ?
#
loop_
_entity_poly.entity_id
_entity_poly.type
_entity_poly.pdbx_seq_one_letter_code
_entity_poly.pdbx_strand_id
1 'polypeptide(L)'
;MNELHLIPKEFRQTFLLEMTIVSEAVYNVFKAEKINCESLGNSCSHVHWHIIPRYGTDPCPDKAIWNIERTILDSVILSDNELLQIQQILVAEMKELSIKYQIKAVFK
;
A
#
# COMPACT_ATOMS: atom_id res chain seq x y z
N MET A 1 -2.95 18.20 -6.32
CA MET A 1 -1.96 17.85 -7.35
C MET A 1 -2.48 16.64 -8.08
N ASN A 2 -2.60 16.70 -9.41
CA ASN A 2 -3.48 15.79 -10.14
C ASN A 2 -2.79 14.58 -10.77
N GLU A 3 -1.48 14.66 -11.03
CA GLU A 3 -0.75 13.60 -11.73
C GLU A 3 0.68 13.47 -11.21
N LEU A 4 1.21 12.24 -11.21
CA LEU A 4 2.55 11.94 -10.68
C LEU A 4 3.66 12.70 -11.44
N HIS A 5 3.49 12.88 -12.75
CA HIS A 5 4.51 13.56 -13.56
C HIS A 5 4.60 15.07 -13.29
N LEU A 6 3.56 15.67 -12.67
CA LEU A 6 3.51 17.08 -12.27
C LEU A 6 4.19 17.34 -10.91
N ILE A 7 4.50 16.29 -10.15
CA ILE A 7 5.26 16.40 -8.91
C ILE A 7 6.71 16.84 -9.23
N PRO A 8 7.28 17.83 -8.51
CA PRO A 8 8.69 18.21 -8.65
C PRO A 8 9.60 16.99 -8.58
N LYS A 9 10.60 16.93 -9.47
CA LYS A 9 11.44 15.74 -9.68
C LYS A 9 12.00 15.16 -8.37
N GLU A 10 12.56 16.00 -7.52
CA GLU A 10 13.17 15.56 -6.25
C GLU A 10 12.14 14.94 -5.31
N PHE A 11 10.98 15.60 -5.14
CA PHE A 11 9.89 15.06 -4.34
C PHE A 11 9.37 13.74 -4.92
N ARG A 12 9.23 13.65 -6.25
CA ARG A 12 8.77 12.43 -6.93
C ARG A 12 9.72 11.25 -6.70
N GLN A 13 11.03 11.51 -6.68
CA GLN A 13 12.04 10.47 -6.42
C GLN A 13 11.96 9.98 -4.97
N THR A 14 11.89 10.89 -4.00
CA THR A 14 11.69 10.52 -2.59
C THR A 14 10.39 9.74 -2.40
N PHE A 15 9.30 10.25 -2.97
CA PHE A 15 7.98 9.61 -2.90
C PHE A 15 8.01 8.18 -3.48
N LEU A 16 8.67 7.98 -4.63
CA LEU A 16 8.81 6.65 -5.22
C LEU A 16 9.58 5.70 -4.29
N LEU A 17 10.68 6.17 -3.69
CA LEU A 17 11.45 5.37 -2.74
C LEU A 17 10.63 5.00 -1.50
N GLU A 18 9.91 5.96 -0.91
CA GLU A 18 9.01 5.71 0.21
C GLU A 18 7.93 4.68 -0.16
N MET A 19 7.33 4.79 -1.34
CA MET A 19 6.34 3.84 -1.85
C MET A 19 6.90 2.42 -1.96
N THR A 20 8.17 2.24 -2.34
CA THR A 20 8.79 0.89 -2.35
C THR A 20 8.91 0.29 -0.96
N ILE A 21 9.18 1.12 0.06
CA ILE A 21 9.26 0.69 1.46
C ILE A 21 7.89 0.26 1.99
N VAL A 22 6.86 1.06 1.74
CA VAL A 22 5.49 0.70 2.14
C VAL A 22 5.06 -0.60 1.44
N SER A 23 5.38 -0.75 0.15
CA SER A 23 5.07 -1.97 -0.61
C SER A 23 5.77 -3.21 -0.06
N GLU A 24 7.05 -3.13 0.30
CA GLU A 24 7.80 -4.24 0.90
C GLU A 24 7.27 -4.55 2.32
N ALA A 25 6.94 -3.53 3.12
CA ALA A 25 6.36 -3.74 4.43
C ALA A 25 5.02 -4.48 4.38
N VAL A 26 4.12 -4.06 3.47
CA VAL A 26 2.85 -4.75 3.24
C VAL A 26 3.09 -6.19 2.80
N TYR A 27 4.02 -6.42 1.87
CA TYR A 27 4.38 -7.78 1.44
C TYR A 27 4.84 -8.66 2.61
N ASN A 28 5.75 -8.14 3.44
CA ASN A 28 6.36 -8.86 4.54
C ASN A 28 5.40 -9.14 5.70
N VAL A 29 4.61 -8.15 6.11
CA VAL A 29 3.67 -8.26 7.24
C VAL A 29 2.52 -9.19 6.89
N PHE A 30 1.95 -9.04 5.69
CA PHE A 30 0.80 -9.81 5.27
C PHE A 30 1.16 -11.15 4.61
N LYS A 31 2.45 -11.46 4.45
CA LYS A 31 2.95 -12.66 3.76
C LYS A 31 2.32 -12.82 2.38
N ALA A 32 2.23 -11.70 1.66
CA ALA A 32 1.66 -11.69 0.32
C ALA A 32 2.53 -12.51 -0.63
N GLU A 33 1.92 -13.07 -1.68
CA GLU A 33 2.65 -13.67 -2.80
C GLU A 33 2.97 -12.62 -3.87
N LYS A 34 2.11 -11.61 -3.99
CA LYS A 34 2.26 -10.52 -4.96
C LYS A 34 1.66 -9.23 -4.39
N ILE A 35 2.23 -8.09 -4.77
CA ILE A 35 1.60 -6.79 -4.55
C ILE A 35 0.98 -6.28 -5.87
N ASN A 36 -0.24 -5.75 -5.79
CA ASN A 36 -0.76 -4.81 -6.78
C ASN A 36 -0.51 -3.39 -6.27
N CYS A 37 0.23 -2.60 -7.06
CA CYS A 37 0.47 -1.18 -6.80
C CYS A 37 -0.23 -0.39 -7.89
N GLU A 38 -1.20 0.43 -7.51
CA GLU A 38 -2.12 1.06 -8.47
C GLU A 38 -2.23 2.56 -8.19
N SER A 39 -1.91 3.38 -9.20
CA SER A 39 -2.16 4.82 -9.19
C SER A 39 -3.25 5.10 -10.22
N LEU A 40 -4.47 5.25 -9.72
CA LEU A 40 -5.65 5.65 -10.49
C LEU A 40 -5.97 7.11 -10.13
N GLY A 41 -7.04 7.66 -10.71
CA GLY A 41 -7.44 9.04 -10.41
C GLY A 41 -8.82 9.45 -10.91
N ASN A 42 -9.62 8.52 -11.41
CA ASN A 42 -10.88 8.85 -12.09
C ASN A 42 -11.91 9.48 -11.14
N SER A 43 -11.98 9.04 -9.88
CA SER A 43 -12.95 9.53 -8.88
C SER A 43 -12.35 10.52 -7.87
N CYS A 44 -11.02 10.59 -7.74
CA CYS A 44 -10.30 11.49 -6.86
C CYS A 44 -9.02 11.93 -7.55
N SER A 45 -8.90 13.22 -7.87
CA SER A 45 -7.76 13.72 -8.64
C SER A 45 -6.48 13.80 -7.81
N HIS A 46 -6.55 13.85 -6.48
CA HIS A 46 -5.34 13.92 -5.66
C HIS A 46 -4.50 12.66 -5.86
N VAL A 47 -3.23 12.80 -6.26
CA VAL A 47 -2.31 11.65 -6.44
C VAL A 47 -2.27 10.80 -5.17
N HIS A 48 -2.68 9.55 -5.30
CA HIS A 48 -2.62 8.52 -4.27
C HIS A 48 -2.33 7.17 -4.92
N TRP A 49 -1.99 6.20 -4.08
CA TRP A 49 -1.70 4.84 -4.50
C TRP A 49 -2.44 3.87 -3.62
N HIS A 50 -2.85 2.75 -4.21
CA HIS A 50 -3.32 1.58 -3.51
C HIS A 50 -2.22 0.52 -3.54
N ILE A 51 -1.92 -0.05 -2.38
CA ILE A 51 -0.96 -1.14 -2.20
C ILE A 51 -1.75 -2.31 -1.63
N ILE A 52 -1.95 -3.34 -2.44
CA ILE A 52 -2.88 -4.42 -2.13
C ILE A 52 -2.10 -5.75 -2.15
N PRO A 53 -2.03 -6.47 -1.01
CA PRO A 53 -1.46 -7.81 -0.97
C PRO A 53 -2.39 -8.82 -1.66
N ARG A 54 -1.81 -9.72 -2.45
CA ARG A 54 -2.49 -10.79 -3.20
C ARG A 54 -1.88 -12.14 -2.87
N TYR A 55 -2.70 -13.19 -2.94
CA TYR A 55 -2.37 -14.50 -2.38
C TYR A 55 -2.59 -15.68 -3.32
N GLY A 56 -3.14 -15.45 -4.52
CA GLY A 56 -3.51 -16.51 -5.47
C GLY A 56 -4.73 -17.35 -5.05
N THR A 57 -5.01 -17.38 -3.75
CA THR A 57 -6.17 -18.00 -3.09
C THR A 57 -7.21 -16.98 -2.62
N ASP A 58 -6.97 -15.68 -2.84
CA ASP A 58 -7.97 -14.66 -2.61
C ASP A 58 -9.20 -14.85 -3.53
N PRO A 59 -10.41 -14.38 -3.16
CA PRO A 59 -11.66 -14.80 -3.82
C PRO A 59 -11.74 -14.56 -5.34
N CYS A 60 -10.98 -13.61 -5.88
CA CYS A 60 -10.93 -13.30 -7.32
C CYS A 60 -9.49 -12.95 -7.73
N PRO A 61 -8.58 -13.95 -7.81
CA PRO A 61 -7.13 -13.72 -7.94
C PRO A 61 -6.73 -13.15 -9.31
N ASP A 62 -7.56 -13.33 -10.32
CA ASP A 62 -7.40 -12.87 -11.70
C ASP A 62 -7.95 -11.45 -11.95
N LYS A 63 -8.65 -10.86 -10.97
CA LYS A 63 -9.26 -9.53 -11.08
C LYS A 63 -8.48 -8.48 -10.30
N ALA A 64 -8.52 -7.24 -10.80
CA ALA A 64 -8.19 -6.07 -10.00
C ALA A 64 -9.25 -5.86 -8.91
N ILE A 65 -8.85 -5.32 -7.74
CA ILE A 65 -9.74 -5.19 -6.58
C ILE A 65 -11.00 -4.36 -6.92
N TRP A 66 -10.88 -3.37 -7.81
CA TRP A 66 -11.95 -2.47 -8.23
C TRP A 66 -13.03 -3.13 -9.09
N ASN A 67 -12.77 -4.33 -9.62
CA ASN A 67 -13.70 -5.11 -10.44
C ASN A 67 -14.33 -6.28 -9.66
N ILE A 68 -14.18 -6.29 -8.34
CA ILE A 68 -14.75 -7.29 -7.44
C ILE A 68 -15.98 -6.69 -6.75
N GLU A 69 -17.01 -7.51 -6.54
CA GLU A 69 -18.21 -7.08 -5.83
C GLU A 69 -17.89 -6.67 -4.38
N ARG A 70 -18.48 -5.55 -3.94
CA ARG A 70 -18.26 -5.03 -2.58
C ARG A 70 -18.65 -6.01 -1.48
N THR A 71 -19.63 -6.87 -1.71
CA THR A 71 -20.04 -7.92 -0.78
C THR A 71 -18.92 -8.93 -0.47
N ILE A 72 -18.00 -9.15 -1.43
CA ILE A 72 -16.82 -10.00 -1.24
C ILE A 72 -15.73 -9.21 -0.51
N LEU A 73 -15.47 -7.97 -0.92
CA LEU A 73 -14.42 -7.13 -0.33
C LEU A 73 -14.71 -6.75 1.13
N ASP A 74 -15.95 -6.41 1.41
CA ASP A 74 -16.43 -5.98 2.72
C ASP A 74 -16.94 -7.18 3.56
N SER A 75 -16.65 -8.41 3.13
CA SER A 75 -17.05 -9.65 3.83
C SER A 75 -16.40 -9.79 5.21
N VAL A 76 -15.23 -9.16 5.39
CA VAL A 76 -14.51 -9.10 6.67
C VAL A 76 -14.06 -7.66 6.89
N ILE A 77 -14.50 -7.08 8.00
CA ILE A 77 -14.07 -5.76 8.47
C ILE A 77 -13.34 -5.99 9.78
N LEU A 78 -12.09 -5.54 9.85
CA LEU A 78 -11.28 -5.59 11.07
C LEU A 78 -11.92 -4.73 12.15
N SER A 79 -11.91 -5.21 13.39
CA SER A 79 -12.21 -4.38 14.55
C SER A 79 -11.15 -3.30 14.76
N ASP A 80 -11.49 -2.24 15.50
CA ASP A 80 -10.55 -1.15 15.81
C ASP A 80 -9.26 -1.66 16.47
N ASN A 81 -9.36 -2.70 17.30
CA ASN A 81 -8.20 -3.32 17.97
C ASN A 81 -7.31 -4.07 16.98
N GLU A 82 -7.89 -4.86 16.06
CA GLU A 82 -7.13 -5.57 15.03
C GLU A 82 -6.46 -4.59 14.06
N LEU A 83 -7.19 -3.52 13.69
CA LEU A 83 -6.67 -2.46 12.84
C LEU A 83 -5.48 -1.75 13.51
N LEU A 84 -5.59 -1.42 14.80
CA LEU A 84 -4.51 -0.80 15.57
C LEU A 84 -3.28 -1.71 15.66
N GLN A 85 -3.48 -3.01 15.91
CA GLN A 85 -2.38 -3.97 15.95
C GLN A 85 -1.65 -4.08 14.60
N ILE A 86 -2.40 -4.19 13.51
CA ILE A 86 -1.82 -4.26 12.17
C ILE A 86 -1.08 -2.96 11.82
N GLN A 87 -1.65 -1.79 12.18
CA GLN A 87 -0.99 -0.51 12.01
C GLN A 87 0.36 -0.48 12.73
N GLN A 88 0.42 -0.91 13.99
CA GLN A 88 1.66 -0.93 14.78
C GLN A 88 2.72 -1.85 14.14
N ILE A 89 2.31 -3.03 13.67
CA ILE A 89 3.21 -3.99 13.02
C ILE A 89 3.75 -3.42 11.70
N LEU A 90 2.89 -2.83 10.87
CA LEU A 90 3.31 -2.17 9.61
C LEU A 90 4.27 -1.02 9.87
N VAL A 91 3.99 -0.16 10.85
CA VAL A 91 4.87 0.96 11.21
C VAL A 91 6.24 0.46 11.69
N ALA A 92 6.28 -0.63 12.47
CA ALA A 92 7.54 -1.24 12.90
C ALA A 92 8.34 -1.77 11.70
N GLU A 93 7.70 -2.53 10.80
CA GLU A 93 8.35 -3.06 9.59
C GLU A 93 8.87 -1.95 8.69
N MET A 94 8.08 -0.90 8.45
CA MET A 94 8.51 0.25 7.64
C MET A 94 9.73 0.96 8.24
N LYS A 95 9.82 1.06 9.58
CA LYS A 95 11.00 1.64 10.26
C LYS A 95 12.26 0.81 10.04
N GLU A 96 12.16 -0.51 10.20
CA GLU A 96 13.28 -1.43 9.95
C GLU A 96 13.76 -1.36 8.50
N LEU A 97 12.82 -1.36 7.54
CA LEU A 97 13.14 -1.22 6.11
C LEU A 97 13.75 0.14 5.78
N SER A 98 13.26 1.23 6.38
CA SER A 98 13.86 2.56 6.23
C SER A 98 15.33 2.60 6.66
N ILE A 99 15.67 1.92 7.76
CA ILE A 99 17.05 1.79 8.23
C ILE A 99 17.86 0.95 7.24
N LYS A 100 17.35 -0.23 6.84
CA LYS A 100 17.99 -1.15 5.88
C LYS A 100 18.38 -0.46 4.58
N TYR A 101 17.50 0.37 4.03
CA TYR A 101 17.73 1.06 2.76
C TYR A 101 18.24 2.51 2.90
N GLN A 102 18.51 2.97 4.12
CA GLN A 102 19.02 4.31 4.42
C GLN A 102 18.11 5.45 3.88
N ILE A 103 16.79 5.22 3.89
CA ILE A 103 15.80 6.20 3.46
C ILE A 103 15.33 7.01 4.66
N LYS A 104 15.52 8.33 4.61
CA LYS A 104 14.99 9.28 5.59
C LYS A 104 13.48 9.49 5.40
N ALA A 105 12.68 8.50 5.81
CA ALA A 105 11.23 8.60 5.89
C ALA A 105 10.79 8.70 7.35
N VAL A 106 9.73 9.47 7.61
CA VAL A 106 9.12 9.56 8.94
C VAL A 106 7.74 8.92 8.87
N PHE A 107 7.66 7.66 9.29
CA PHE A 107 6.38 6.96 9.48
C PHE A 107 5.86 7.26 10.89
N LYS A 108 4.70 7.91 10.97
CA LYS A 108 4.02 8.28 12.23
C LYS A 108 3.11 7.18 12.71
#